data_AF-A0A9E4WQU6-F1
#
_entry.id   AF-A0A9E4WQU6-F1
#
_cell.length_a   1.000
_cell.length_b   1.000
_cell.length_c   1.000
_cell.angle_alpha   90.00
_cell.angle_beta   90.00
_cell.angle_gamma   90.00
#
_symmetry.space_group_name_H-M   'P 1'
#
loop_
_entity.id
_entity.type
_entity.pdbx_description
1 polymer ?
#
loop_
_entity_poly.entity_id
_entity_poly.type
_entity_poly.pdbx_seq_one_letter_code
_entity_poly.pdbx_strand_id
1 'polypeptide(L)'
;MTSTNEPLFTDASMIRRVHREGVTLLGGGRALLMQIAHPAVAAGVAEHSSFRSDPVQRLLRTLRPTLAIAFGTRAQAERAVALINATHRKVTGPGYS
;
A
#
# COMPACT_ATOMS: atom_id res chain seq x y z
N MET A 1 27.38 2.83 -6.81
CA MET A 1 26.44 3.24 -5.74
C MET A 1 25.39 4.14 -6.37
N THR A 2 24.15 3.69 -6.52
CA THR A 2 23.03 4.55 -6.98
C THR A 2 22.67 5.56 -5.89
N SER A 3 22.46 6.82 -6.26
CA SER A 3 22.22 7.92 -5.32
C SER A 3 20.88 7.75 -4.59
N THR A 4 20.81 8.08 -3.30
CA THR A 4 19.57 8.01 -2.50
C THR A 4 18.50 9.02 -2.96
N ASN A 5 18.90 10.00 -3.77
CA ASN A 5 18.01 10.98 -4.41
C ASN A 5 17.45 10.52 -5.75
N GLU A 6 18.01 9.49 -6.37
CA GLU A 6 17.45 8.91 -7.60
C GLU A 6 16.19 8.10 -7.27
N PRO A 7 15.19 8.05 -8.17
CA PRO A 7 13.99 7.27 -7.96
C PRO A 7 14.26 5.76 -8.04
N LEU A 8 13.41 4.96 -7.38
CA LEU A 8 13.47 3.49 -7.48
C LEU A 8 13.05 2.97 -8.86
N PHE A 9 12.12 3.67 -9.52
CA PHE A 9 11.61 3.35 -10.84
C PHE A 9 11.76 4.53 -11.78
N THR A 10 12.06 4.25 -13.05
CA THR A 10 12.14 5.27 -14.11
C THR A 10 10.76 5.57 -14.67
N ASP A 11 10.60 6.69 -15.39
CA ASP A 11 9.31 7.05 -16.01
C ASP A 11 8.84 6.07 -17.08
N ALA A 12 9.78 5.32 -17.69
CA ALA A 12 9.46 4.24 -18.62
C ALA A 12 8.90 2.99 -17.92
N SER A 13 9.10 2.84 -16.61
CA SER A 13 8.67 1.66 -15.86
C SER A 13 7.15 1.57 -15.79
N MET A 14 6.61 0.35 -15.96
CA MET A 14 5.16 0.11 -15.97
C MET A 14 4.46 0.60 -14.71
N ILE A 15 5.11 0.48 -13.54
CA ILE A 15 4.56 0.98 -12.28
C ILE A 15 4.25 2.49 -12.34
N ARG A 16 5.14 3.33 -12.88
CA ARG A 16 4.88 4.77 -13.03
C ARG A 16 3.82 5.05 -14.09
N ARG A 17 3.87 4.33 -15.22
CA ARG A 17 2.91 4.47 -16.31
C ARG A 17 1.48 4.15 -15.88
N VAL A 18 1.29 3.17 -15.01
CA VAL A 18 -0.05 2.77 -14.52
C VAL A 18 -0.48 3.65 -13.34
N HIS A 19 0.38 3.86 -12.35
CA HIS A 19 0.02 4.59 -11.13
C HIS A 19 -0.21 6.10 -11.33
N ARG A 20 0.22 6.68 -12.46
CA ARG A 20 -0.11 8.08 -12.79
C ARG A 20 -1.56 8.25 -13.26
N GLU A 21 -2.19 7.16 -13.69
CA GLU A 21 -3.54 7.19 -14.25
C GLU A 21 -4.57 7.08 -13.13
N GLY A 22 -5.32 8.16 -12.88
CA GLY A 22 -6.35 8.20 -11.84
C GLY A 22 -7.46 7.18 -12.02
N VAL A 23 -7.69 6.70 -13.25
CA VAL A 23 -8.68 5.66 -13.57
C VAL A 23 -8.49 4.38 -12.77
N THR A 24 -7.26 4.08 -12.34
CA THR A 24 -6.94 2.91 -11.52
C THR A 24 -7.69 2.90 -10.18
N LEU A 25 -8.04 4.08 -9.64
CA LEU A 25 -8.80 4.20 -8.39
C LEU A 25 -10.22 3.64 -8.50
N LEU A 26 -10.82 3.65 -9.71
CA LEU A 26 -12.15 3.09 -9.94
C LEU A 26 -12.19 1.57 -9.66
N GLY A 27 -11.05 0.88 -9.84
CA GLY A 27 -10.91 -0.54 -9.52
C GLY A 27 -10.76 -0.84 -8.03
N GLY A 28 -10.50 0.19 -7.20
CA GLY A 28 -10.19 0.02 -5.78
C GLY A 28 -11.30 -0.66 -4.98
N GLY A 29 -12.56 -0.25 -5.18
CA GLY A 29 -13.71 -0.84 -4.49
C GLY A 29 -13.85 -2.34 -4.77
N ARG A 30 -13.75 -2.75 -6.05
CA ARG A 30 -13.76 -4.16 -6.44
C ARG A 30 -12.59 -4.92 -5.82
N ALA A 31 -11.37 -4.36 -5.87
CA ALA A 31 -10.20 -4.99 -5.30
C ALA A 31 -10.34 -5.23 -3.79
N LEU A 32 -10.93 -4.28 -3.05
CA LEU A 32 -11.19 -4.42 -1.62
C LEU A 32 -12.19 -5.55 -1.34
N LEU A 33 -13.27 -5.64 -2.11
CA LEU A 33 -14.24 -6.74 -1.97
C LEU A 33 -13.60 -8.10 -2.22
N MET A 34 -12.75 -8.21 -3.25
CA MET A 34 -12.02 -9.45 -3.53
C MET A 34 -11.00 -9.80 -2.43
N GLN A 35 -10.33 -8.80 -1.84
CA GLN A 35 -9.41 -9.03 -0.73
C GLN A 35 -10.14 -9.52 0.52
N ILE A 36 -11.24 -8.87 0.91
CA ILE A 36 -12.02 -9.22 2.12
C ILE A 36 -12.79 -10.54 1.93
N ALA A 37 -13.01 -11.00 0.69
CA ALA A 37 -13.56 -12.34 0.46
C ALA A 37 -12.67 -13.47 1.02
N HIS A 38 -11.38 -13.22 1.26
CA HIS A 38 -10.51 -14.17 1.94
C HIS A 38 -10.67 -14.07 3.48
N PRO A 39 -11.07 -15.15 4.18
CA PRO A 39 -11.39 -15.10 5.62
C PRO A 39 -10.27 -14.54 6.51
N ALA A 40 -9.01 -14.92 6.26
CA ALA A 40 -7.87 -14.40 7.03
C ALA A 40 -7.67 -12.89 6.83
N VAL A 41 -7.93 -12.36 5.63
CA VAL A 41 -7.83 -10.92 5.36
C VAL A 41 -8.99 -10.18 6.02
N ALA A 42 -10.20 -10.74 5.97
CA ALA A 42 -11.36 -10.19 6.65
C ALA A 42 -11.13 -10.09 8.17
N ALA A 43 -10.60 -11.15 8.80
CA ALA A 43 -10.24 -11.16 10.21
C ALA A 43 -9.17 -10.11 10.53
N GLY A 44 -8.09 -10.08 9.75
CA GLY A 44 -7.01 -9.10 9.94
C GLY A 44 -7.49 -7.65 9.82
N VAL A 45 -8.40 -7.38 8.88
CA VAL A 45 -9.04 -6.07 8.76
C VAL A 45 -9.97 -5.79 9.95
N ALA A 46 -10.77 -6.76 10.39
CA ALA A 46 -11.70 -6.55 11.51
C ALA A 46 -10.98 -6.26 12.83
N GLU A 47 -9.85 -6.92 13.08
CA GLU A 47 -9.11 -6.85 14.34
C GLU A 47 -8.08 -5.71 14.37
N HIS A 48 -7.41 -5.45 13.24
CA HIS A 48 -6.25 -4.54 13.19
C HIS A 48 -6.49 -3.29 12.33
N SER A 49 -7.71 -3.13 11.77
CA SER A 49 -8.05 -1.98 10.91
C SER A 49 -8.95 -0.93 11.55
N SER A 50 -8.61 0.35 11.32
CA SER A 50 -9.50 1.49 11.56
C SER A 50 -10.38 1.81 10.34
N PHE A 51 -10.58 0.84 9.44
CA PHE A 51 -11.32 1.04 8.18
C PHE A 51 -12.77 1.50 8.40
N ARG A 52 -13.44 0.96 9.42
CA ARG A 52 -14.84 1.34 9.73
C ARG A 52 -14.95 2.73 10.34
N SER A 53 -14.00 3.09 11.22
CA SER A 53 -14.04 4.37 11.94
C SER A 53 -13.45 5.54 11.13
N ASP A 54 -12.51 5.27 10.23
CA ASP A 54 -11.87 6.29 9.40
C ASP A 54 -11.46 5.73 8.02
N PRO A 55 -12.43 5.56 7.10
CA PRO A 55 -12.18 4.97 5.78
C PRO A 55 -11.30 5.87 4.90
N VAL A 56 -11.42 7.19 5.01
CA VAL A 56 -10.65 8.14 4.21
C VAL A 56 -9.19 8.12 4.61
N GLN A 57 -8.86 8.19 5.91
CA GLN A 57 -7.46 8.07 6.31
C GLN A 57 -6.90 6.69 6.05
N ARG A 58 -7.72 5.62 6.09
CA ARG A 58 -7.26 4.29 5.67
C ARG A 58 -6.88 4.24 4.21
N LEU A 59 -7.67 4.83 3.32
CA LEU A 59 -7.30 4.96 1.92
C LEU A 59 -5.99 5.75 1.76
N LEU A 60 -5.86 6.89 2.44
CA LEU A 60 -4.63 7.69 2.38
C LEU A 60 -3.40 6.95 2.92
N ARG A 61 -3.56 6.09 3.94
CA ARG A 61 -2.49 5.21 4.45
C ARG A 61 -2.03 4.17 3.43
N THR A 62 -2.86 3.80 2.46
CA THR A 62 -2.47 2.95 1.33
C THR A 62 -1.85 3.77 0.19
N LEU A 63 -2.47 4.89 -0.19
CA LEU A 63 -2.04 5.68 -1.34
C LEU A 63 -0.68 6.37 -1.13
N ARG A 64 -0.45 6.98 0.04
CA ARG A 64 0.79 7.71 0.34
C ARG A 64 2.06 6.85 0.15
N PRO A 65 2.21 5.68 0.79
CA PRO A 65 3.41 4.87 0.60
C PRO A 65 3.49 4.29 -0.81
N THR A 66 2.36 3.93 -1.44
CA THR A 66 2.34 3.46 -2.84
C THR A 66 2.90 4.51 -3.79
N LEU A 67 2.46 5.77 -3.66
CA LEU A 67 2.95 6.88 -4.47
C LEU A 67 4.41 7.23 -4.14
N ALA A 68 4.82 7.13 -2.88
CA ALA A 68 6.22 7.32 -2.48
C ALA A 68 7.14 6.26 -3.12
N ILE A 69 6.70 5.01 -3.20
CA ILE A 69 7.43 3.91 -3.86
C ILE A 69 7.49 4.13 -5.37
N ALA A 70 6.37 4.51 -6.00
CA ALA A 70 6.31 4.68 -7.44
C ALA A 70 7.04 5.95 -7.93
N PHE A 71 6.84 7.09 -7.27
CA PHE A 71 7.24 8.42 -7.75
C PHE A 71 8.29 9.14 -6.90
N GLY A 72 8.50 8.71 -5.66
CA GLY A 72 9.45 9.34 -4.75
C GLY A 72 10.92 9.01 -5.07
N THR A 73 11.81 9.63 -4.29
CA THR A 73 13.23 9.24 -4.25
C THR A 73 13.39 7.85 -3.66
N ARG A 74 14.51 7.18 -3.93
CA ARG A 74 14.87 5.90 -3.34
C ARG A 74 14.75 5.93 -1.81
N ALA A 75 15.25 6.99 -1.17
CA ALA A 75 15.13 7.15 0.27
C ALA A 75 13.65 7.24 0.76
N GLN A 76 12.76 7.89 0.00
CA GLN A 76 11.33 7.94 0.33
C GLN A 76 10.67 6.56 0.16
N ALA A 77 10.99 5.84 -0.93
CA ALA A 77 10.50 4.50 -1.19
C ALA A 77 10.92 3.51 -0.11
N GLU A 78 12.21 3.51 0.27
CA GLU A 78 12.75 2.62 1.30
C GLU A 78 12.12 2.89 2.68
N ARG A 79 11.92 4.16 3.04
CA ARG A 79 11.18 4.51 4.27
C ARG A 79 9.73 4.02 4.23
N ALA A 80 9.05 4.17 3.09
CA ALA A 80 7.68 3.69 2.93
C ALA A 80 7.59 2.16 3.07
N VAL A 81 8.51 1.43 2.45
CA VAL A 81 8.63 -0.04 2.58
C VAL A 81 8.90 -0.45 4.03
N ALA A 82 9.84 0.22 4.69
CA ALA A 82 10.16 -0.06 6.10
C ALA A 82 8.95 0.15 7.01
N LEU A 83 8.18 1.22 6.78
CA LEU A 83 6.95 1.51 7.53
C LEU A 83 5.88 0.44 7.28
N ILE A 84 5.62 0.09 6.01
CA ILE A 84 4.67 -0.98 5.66
C ILE A 84 5.04 -2.28 6.37
N ASN A 85 6.31 -2.68 6.27
CA ASN A 85 6.80 -3.91 6.91
C ASN A 85 6.64 -3.85 8.44
N ALA A 86 6.92 -2.70 9.07
CA ALA A 86 6.74 -2.52 10.51
C ALA A 86 5.26 -2.58 10.93
N THR A 87 4.34 -2.09 10.11
CA THR A 87 2.90 -2.22 10.35
C THR A 87 2.43 -3.66 10.18
N HIS A 88 2.84 -4.34 9.11
CA HIS A 88 2.43 -5.73 8.86
C HIS A 88 2.97 -6.70 9.91
N ARG A 89 4.18 -6.48 10.46
CA ARG A 89 4.70 -7.29 11.58
C ARG A 89 3.85 -7.25 12.85
N LYS A 90 2.98 -6.24 13.01
CA LYS A 90 2.07 -6.13 14.16
C LYS A 90 0.75 -6.86 13.96
N VAL A 91 0.46 -7.31 12.73
CA VAL A 91 -0.76 -8.04 12.40
C VAL A 91 -0.50 -9.52 12.68
N THR A 92 -1.14 -10.04 13.71
CA THR A 92 -1.03 -11.44 14.13
C THR A 92 -2.42 -12.01 14.39
N GLY A 93 -2.62 -13.31 14.11
CA GLY A 93 -3.89 -13.97 14.39
C GLY A 93 -3.86 -15.48 14.14
N PRO A 94 -4.84 -16.24 14.67
CA PRO A 94 -4.94 -17.66 14.38
C PRO A 94 -5.13 -17.91 12.88
N GLY A 95 -4.24 -18.69 12.26
CA GLY A 95 -4.31 -19.03 10.84
C GLY A 95 -3.61 -18.06 9.89
N TYR A 96 -2.92 -17.04 10.40
CA TYR A 96 -1.99 -16.21 9.63
C TYR A 96 -1.00 -15.48 10.57
N SER A 97 0.28 -15.79 10.42
CA SER A 97 1.40 -15.19 11.15
C SER A 97 2.62 -15.08 10.25
#